data_AF-A0A2E6F8T2-F1
#
_entry.id   AF-A0A2E6F8T2-F1
#
_cell.length_a   1.000
_cell.length_b   1.000
_cell.length_c   1.000
_cell.angle_alpha   90.00
_cell.angle_beta   90.00
_cell.angle_gamma   90.00
#
_symmetry.space_group_name_H-M   'P 1'
#
loop_
_entity.id
_entity.type
_entity.pdbx_description
1 polymer ?
#
loop_
_entity_poly.entity_id
_entity_poly.type
_entity_poly.pdbx_seq_one_letter_code
_entity_poly.pdbx_strand_id
1 'polypeptide(L)'
;MALIDPNILEMPVDPGSGAMPWYHHIADWIEAETLELSGEQLDFHDSSPEKEWMWWSCRRQISHIAWDSLVFTKRRAGHLLWPNGDVPEPINWVDHQMGPNNRWDRVLDTDLFWEIPDLFAKLRLGISWLTQVVQEQPIEVFRSDFRTVRGTQFWNYVITTLPRGARISEEDERDIIYDLEGSLWMVFYEMLSHIRTIQRLKLHQGLETAVDLPKVGYLRLPHYWGETDENGPGMQRL
;
A
#
# COMPACT_ATOMS: atom_id res chain seq x y z
N MET A 1 21.45 -9.02 -5.02
CA MET A 1 20.17 -8.59 -5.61
C MET A 1 19.08 -9.45 -5.00
N ALA A 2 17.98 -8.86 -4.58
CA ALA A 2 16.83 -9.64 -4.14
C ALA A 2 16.26 -10.50 -5.27
N LEU A 3 15.61 -11.61 -4.92
CA LEU A 3 14.88 -12.44 -5.87
C LEU A 3 13.51 -11.79 -6.13
N ILE A 4 13.17 -11.57 -7.40
CA ILE A 4 11.85 -11.05 -7.79
C ILE A 4 11.32 -11.90 -8.94
N ASP A 5 10.11 -12.41 -8.77
CA ASP A 5 9.42 -13.29 -9.71
C ASP A 5 7.93 -12.95 -9.66
N PRO A 6 7.22 -12.83 -10.79
CA PRO A 6 5.78 -12.59 -10.81
C PRO A 6 4.95 -13.60 -10.00
N ASN A 7 5.47 -14.80 -9.73
CA ASN A 7 4.77 -15.81 -8.92
C ASN A 7 4.98 -15.62 -7.40
N ILE A 8 5.88 -14.71 -7.00
CA ILE A 8 6.10 -14.34 -5.60
C ILE A 8 5.06 -13.30 -5.22
N LEU A 9 3.98 -13.79 -4.60
CA LEU A 9 2.85 -12.97 -4.15
C LEU A 9 2.85 -12.74 -2.63
N GLU A 10 3.74 -13.41 -1.91
CA GLU A 10 3.83 -13.35 -0.47
C GLU A 10 5.28 -13.49 0.01
N MET A 11 5.59 -12.82 1.12
CA MET A 11 6.83 -13.00 1.85
C MET A 11 7.02 -14.47 2.22
N PRO A 12 8.04 -15.16 1.66
CA PRO A 12 8.26 -16.57 1.99
C PRO A 12 8.68 -16.73 3.44
N VAL A 13 8.34 -17.84 4.08
CA VAL A 13 8.78 -18.11 5.47
C VAL A 13 10.30 -18.25 5.55
N ASP A 14 10.92 -18.85 4.53
CA ASP A 14 12.38 -19.00 4.47
C ASP A 14 13.09 -17.66 4.20
N PRO A 15 13.86 -17.12 5.17
CA PRO A 15 14.60 -15.88 4.97
C PRO A 15 15.74 -16.02 3.95
N GLY A 16 16.21 -17.24 3.66
CA GLY A 16 17.26 -17.50 2.67
C GLY A 16 16.85 -17.19 1.23
N SER A 17 15.54 -17.14 0.96
CA SER A 17 14.99 -16.84 -0.38
C SER A 17 15.38 -15.46 -0.91
N GLY A 18 15.53 -14.46 -0.02
CA GLY A 18 15.73 -13.07 -0.39
C GLY A 18 14.63 -12.50 -1.30
N ALA A 19 13.44 -13.09 -1.26
CA ALA A 19 12.32 -12.79 -2.14
C ALA A 19 11.65 -11.46 -1.80
N MET A 20 11.40 -10.64 -2.83
CA MET A 20 10.72 -9.35 -2.72
C MET A 20 9.50 -9.28 -3.66
N PRO A 21 8.53 -8.39 -3.37
CA PRO A 21 7.31 -8.29 -4.16
C PRO A 21 7.58 -7.89 -5.62
N TRP A 22 6.85 -8.50 -6.54
CA TRP A 22 6.75 -8.04 -7.93
C TRP A 22 5.66 -6.96 -8.03
N TYR A 23 6.03 -5.68 -7.83
CA TYR A 23 5.08 -4.57 -7.73
C TYR A 23 4.29 -4.27 -9.00
N HIS A 24 4.74 -4.71 -10.18
CA HIS A 24 4.00 -4.45 -11.43
C HIS A 24 2.57 -5.01 -11.41
N HIS A 25 2.33 -6.10 -10.66
CA HIS A 25 0.97 -6.63 -10.46
C HIS A 25 -0.02 -5.58 -9.96
N ILE A 26 0.42 -4.65 -9.11
CA ILE A 26 -0.45 -3.61 -8.57
C ILE A 26 -1.02 -2.74 -9.69
N ALA A 27 -0.19 -2.29 -10.62
CA ALA A 27 -0.64 -1.48 -11.75
C ALA A 27 -1.56 -2.28 -12.68
N ASP A 28 -1.17 -3.51 -13.03
CA ASP A 28 -1.89 -4.37 -13.96
C ASP A 28 -3.28 -4.75 -13.42
N TRP A 29 -3.38 -5.10 -12.14
CA TRP A 29 -4.65 -5.49 -11.51
C TRP A 29 -5.60 -4.31 -11.33
N ILE A 30 -5.11 -3.13 -10.98
CA ILE A 30 -5.97 -1.93 -10.86
C ILE A 30 -6.50 -1.51 -12.23
N GLU A 31 -5.64 -1.52 -13.25
CA GLU A 31 -6.03 -1.20 -14.62
C GLU A 31 -7.10 -2.18 -15.12
N ALA A 32 -6.90 -3.48 -14.91
CA ALA A 32 -7.89 -4.50 -15.26
C ALA A 32 -9.23 -4.30 -14.51
N GLU A 33 -9.20 -4.02 -13.21
CA GLU A 33 -10.43 -3.83 -12.43
C GLU A 33 -11.22 -2.57 -12.82
N THR A 34 -10.56 -1.57 -13.39
CA THR A 34 -11.17 -0.25 -13.64
C THR A 34 -11.38 0.11 -15.11
N LEU A 35 -10.91 -0.74 -16.04
CA LEU A 35 -10.88 -0.48 -17.49
C LEU A 35 -12.23 -0.01 -18.08
N GLU A 36 -13.35 -0.59 -17.64
CA GLU A 36 -14.68 -0.34 -18.21
C GLU A 36 -15.60 0.44 -17.26
N LEU A 37 -15.08 0.96 -16.14
CA LEU A 37 -15.90 1.69 -15.19
C LEU A 37 -16.24 3.09 -15.72
N SER A 38 -17.52 3.45 -15.64
CA SER A 38 -17.97 4.83 -15.87
C SER A 38 -17.47 5.77 -14.77
N GLY A 39 -17.53 7.08 -15.02
CA GLY A 39 -17.21 8.07 -13.99
C GLY A 39 -18.05 7.90 -12.72
N GLU A 40 -19.35 7.63 -12.86
CA GLU A 40 -20.25 7.37 -11.73
C GLU A 40 -19.81 6.12 -10.94
N GLN A 41 -19.44 5.04 -11.63
CA GLN A 41 -18.99 3.81 -10.98
C GLN A 41 -17.62 3.97 -10.28
N LEU A 42 -16.74 4.80 -10.85
CA LEU A 42 -15.44 5.14 -10.27
C LEU A 42 -15.59 5.99 -9.00
N ASP A 43 -16.62 6.83 -8.94
CA ASP A 43 -16.84 7.83 -7.89
C ASP A 43 -17.89 7.40 -6.85
N PHE A 44 -18.50 6.24 -7.04
CA PHE A 44 -19.41 5.62 -6.08
C PHE A 44 -18.72 5.40 -4.72
N HIS A 45 -19.33 5.90 -3.66
CA HIS A 45 -18.92 5.76 -2.26
C HIS A 45 -20.12 5.89 -1.32
N ASP A 46 -19.99 5.39 -0.09
CA ASP A 46 -20.97 5.53 0.98
C ASP A 46 -20.24 5.93 2.26
N SER A 47 -20.57 7.09 2.84
CA SER A 47 -19.92 7.65 4.03
C SER A 47 -20.58 7.22 5.36
N SER A 48 -21.48 6.23 5.33
CA SER A 48 -22.11 5.70 6.54
C SER A 48 -21.07 5.10 7.48
N PRO A 49 -21.13 5.35 8.81
CA PRO A 49 -20.21 4.78 9.78
C PRO A 49 -20.16 3.24 9.79
N GLU A 50 -21.27 2.61 9.45
CA GLU A 50 -21.44 1.15 9.40
C GLU A 50 -20.78 0.50 8.17
N LYS A 51 -20.25 1.31 7.24
CA LYS A 51 -19.69 0.88 5.96
C LYS A 51 -18.37 1.59 5.68
N GLU A 52 -17.48 1.63 6.66
CA GLU A 52 -16.19 2.34 6.54
C GLU A 52 -15.39 1.93 5.30
N TRP A 53 -15.47 0.65 4.91
CA TRP A 53 -14.81 0.14 3.71
C TRP A 53 -15.31 0.79 2.39
N MET A 54 -16.47 1.45 2.41
CA MET A 54 -17.05 2.17 1.26
C MET A 54 -16.77 3.68 1.28
N TRP A 55 -16.11 4.22 2.30
CA TRP A 55 -15.88 5.66 2.42
C TRP A 55 -15.06 6.23 1.26
N TRP A 56 -14.21 5.41 0.65
CA TRP A 56 -13.37 5.80 -0.48
C TRP A 56 -13.86 5.09 -1.74
N SER A 57 -14.16 5.89 -2.77
CA SER A 57 -14.51 5.40 -4.10
C SER A 57 -13.34 4.71 -4.78
N CYS A 58 -13.60 3.95 -5.86
CA CYS A 58 -12.56 3.31 -6.65
C CYS A 58 -11.47 4.32 -7.07
N ARG A 59 -11.86 5.51 -7.54
CA ARG A 59 -10.91 6.56 -7.92
C ARG A 59 -10.03 7.00 -6.74
N ARG A 60 -10.63 7.16 -5.56
CA ARG A 60 -9.88 7.54 -4.36
C ARG A 60 -8.94 6.42 -3.90
N GLN A 61 -9.32 5.15 -4.05
CA GLN A 61 -8.41 4.02 -3.83
C GLN A 61 -7.19 4.09 -4.75
N ILE A 62 -7.39 4.34 -6.06
CA ILE A 62 -6.26 4.49 -7.01
C ILE A 62 -5.36 5.66 -6.62
N SER A 63 -5.96 6.81 -6.30
CA SER A 63 -5.25 7.99 -5.82
C SER A 63 -4.42 7.70 -4.57
N HIS A 64 -4.97 6.96 -3.62
CA HIS A 64 -4.26 6.55 -2.42
C HIS A 64 -3.06 5.63 -2.73
N ILE A 65 -3.23 4.60 -3.55
CA ILE A 65 -2.14 3.68 -3.93
C ILE A 65 -1.01 4.43 -4.64
N ALA A 66 -1.36 5.38 -5.53
CA ALA A 66 -0.39 6.24 -6.20
C ALA A 66 0.34 7.16 -5.22
N TRP A 67 -0.40 7.77 -4.28
CA TRP A 67 0.19 8.58 -3.21
C TRP A 67 1.14 7.76 -2.34
N ASP A 68 0.71 6.58 -1.91
CA ASP A 68 1.43 5.74 -0.96
C ASP A 68 2.73 5.22 -1.57
N SER A 69 2.69 4.73 -2.81
CA SER A 69 3.89 4.31 -3.54
C SER A 69 4.94 5.43 -3.67
N LEU A 70 4.52 6.67 -3.94
CA LEU A 70 5.42 7.83 -4.03
C LEU A 70 5.96 8.28 -2.66
N VAL A 71 5.07 8.41 -1.67
CA VAL A 71 5.43 8.93 -0.34
C VAL A 71 6.25 7.92 0.45
N PHE A 72 5.88 6.64 0.40
CA PHE A 72 6.63 5.55 1.02
C PHE A 72 8.07 5.51 0.50
N THR A 73 8.25 5.42 -0.83
CA THR A 73 9.59 5.32 -1.43
C THR A 73 10.43 6.53 -1.08
N LYS A 74 9.89 7.75 -1.19
CA LYS A 74 10.63 8.96 -0.77
C LYS A 74 11.05 8.92 0.69
N ARG A 75 10.13 8.59 1.61
CA ARG A 75 10.41 8.66 3.06
C ARG A 75 11.28 7.52 3.55
N ARG A 76 11.06 6.30 3.04
CA ARG A 76 11.64 5.08 3.58
C ARG A 76 12.83 4.59 2.77
N ALA A 77 12.83 4.76 1.45
CA ALA A 77 13.84 4.25 0.53
C ALA A 77 14.55 5.35 -0.30
N GLY A 78 14.24 6.63 -0.08
CA GLY A 78 14.75 7.74 -0.90
C GLY A 78 16.27 7.87 -0.86
N HIS A 79 16.90 7.47 0.26
CA HIS A 79 18.36 7.43 0.40
C HIS A 79 19.03 6.36 -0.48
N LEU A 80 18.28 5.35 -0.92
CA LEU A 80 18.74 4.30 -1.85
C LEU A 80 18.50 4.72 -3.30
N LEU A 81 17.36 5.36 -3.59
CA LEU A 81 16.98 5.82 -4.93
C LEU A 81 17.77 7.06 -5.39
N TRP A 82 17.99 8.01 -4.47
CA TRP A 82 18.59 9.30 -4.77
C TRP A 82 19.70 9.62 -3.76
N PRO A 83 20.79 8.84 -3.75
CA PRO A 83 21.86 8.99 -2.76
C PRO A 83 22.57 10.36 -2.80
N ASN A 84 22.49 11.06 -3.93
CA ASN A 84 23.08 12.39 -4.12
C ASN A 84 22.11 13.54 -3.77
N GLY A 85 20.86 13.24 -3.40
CA GLY A 85 19.86 14.24 -3.05
C GLY A 85 19.05 14.83 -4.22
N ASP A 86 19.24 14.32 -5.45
CA ASP A 86 18.47 14.71 -6.64
C ASP A 86 17.05 14.08 -6.64
N VAL A 87 16.26 14.40 -5.61
CA VAL A 87 14.92 13.84 -5.40
C VAL A 87 13.93 14.45 -6.41
N PRO A 88 13.27 13.63 -7.25
CA PRO A 88 12.24 14.11 -8.17
C PRO A 88 11.05 14.73 -7.44
N GLU A 89 10.32 15.64 -8.11
CA GLU A 89 9.14 16.32 -7.56
C GLU A 89 7.89 16.08 -8.43
N PRO A 90 7.40 14.83 -8.55
CA PRO A 90 6.19 14.55 -9.33
C PRO A 90 4.91 15.05 -8.67
N ILE A 91 4.96 15.40 -7.38
CA ILE A 91 3.89 15.97 -6.56
C ILE A 91 4.49 17.01 -5.61
N ASN A 92 3.65 17.90 -5.05
CA ASN A 92 4.09 18.81 -4.00
C ASN A 92 4.29 18.06 -2.67
N TRP A 93 5.54 17.81 -2.29
CA TRP A 93 5.86 17.05 -1.07
C TRP A 93 5.36 17.70 0.23
N VAL A 94 5.19 19.01 0.27
CA VAL A 94 4.72 19.73 1.46
C VAL A 94 3.23 19.46 1.67
N ASP A 95 2.44 19.50 0.60
CA ASP A 95 0.99 19.34 0.69
C ASP A 95 0.55 17.89 0.95
N HIS A 96 1.43 16.93 0.66
CA HIS A 96 1.16 15.48 0.72
C HIS A 96 1.79 14.79 1.95
N GLN A 97 2.13 15.55 2.99
CA GLN A 97 2.59 14.95 4.26
C GLN A 97 1.43 14.22 4.97
N MET A 98 1.75 13.21 5.78
CA MET A 98 0.74 12.55 6.62
C MET A 98 0.38 13.42 7.82
N GLY A 99 -0.92 13.61 8.09
CA GLY A 99 -1.38 14.29 9.29
C GLY A 99 -2.65 15.11 9.11
N PRO A 100 -3.37 15.38 10.22
CA PRO A 100 -4.73 15.94 10.19
C PRO A 100 -4.83 17.37 9.65
N ASN A 101 -3.70 18.08 9.55
CA ASN A 101 -3.65 19.46 9.07
C ASN A 101 -3.11 19.58 7.63
N ASN A 102 -2.77 18.46 6.99
CA ASN A 102 -2.22 18.47 5.63
C ASN A 102 -3.34 18.47 4.60
N ARG A 103 -3.12 19.21 3.52
CA ARG A 103 -4.12 19.42 2.47
C ARG A 103 -4.49 18.12 1.77
N TRP A 104 -3.50 17.29 1.48
CA TRP A 104 -3.64 16.04 0.73
C TRP A 104 -3.09 14.85 1.54
N ASP A 105 -3.69 14.60 2.72
CA ASP A 105 -3.36 13.43 3.56
C ASP A 105 -3.86 12.15 2.87
N ARG A 106 -2.92 11.24 2.56
CA ARG A 106 -3.18 9.90 1.97
C ARG A 106 -3.90 9.89 0.63
N VAL A 107 -3.91 10.99 -0.11
CA VAL A 107 -4.46 11.06 -1.46
C VAL A 107 -3.61 12.00 -2.30
N LEU A 108 -3.62 11.84 -3.62
CA LEU A 108 -3.07 12.84 -4.52
C LEU A 108 -3.97 14.08 -4.56
N ASP A 109 -3.35 15.23 -4.87
CA ASP A 109 -4.03 16.51 -5.11
C ASP A 109 -5.15 16.35 -6.15
N THR A 110 -6.41 16.47 -5.73
CA THR A 110 -7.57 16.25 -6.61
C THR A 110 -7.78 17.38 -7.61
N ASP A 111 -7.19 18.55 -7.39
CA ASP A 111 -7.25 19.67 -8.34
C ASP A 111 -6.29 19.42 -9.53
N LEU A 112 -5.27 18.58 -9.33
CA LEU A 112 -4.25 18.26 -10.34
C LEU A 112 -4.38 16.84 -10.90
N PHE A 113 -4.82 15.89 -10.07
CA PHE A 113 -4.85 14.46 -10.37
C PHE A 113 -6.22 13.90 -10.00
N TRP A 114 -7.13 13.92 -10.96
CA TRP A 114 -8.46 13.35 -10.81
C TRP A 114 -8.77 12.34 -11.92
N GLU A 115 -8.39 12.66 -13.14
CA GLU A 115 -8.61 11.78 -14.28
C GLU A 115 -7.81 10.50 -14.17
N ILE A 116 -8.42 9.38 -14.56
CA ILE A 116 -7.83 8.04 -14.45
C ILE A 116 -6.45 7.94 -15.13
N PRO A 117 -6.24 8.52 -16.34
CA PRO A 117 -4.91 8.54 -16.95
C PRO A 117 -3.83 9.21 -16.09
N ASP A 118 -4.17 10.31 -15.41
CA ASP A 118 -3.22 11.05 -14.55
C ASP A 118 -2.89 10.27 -13.28
N LEU A 119 -3.92 9.67 -12.67
CA LEU A 119 -3.74 8.78 -11.52
C LEU A 119 -2.86 7.58 -11.89
N PHE A 120 -3.09 6.96 -13.04
CA PHE A 120 -2.27 5.85 -13.52
C PHE A 120 -0.84 6.27 -13.85
N ALA A 121 -0.63 7.48 -14.37
CA ALA A 121 0.73 7.99 -14.59
C ALA A 121 1.51 8.10 -13.28
N LYS A 122 0.87 8.58 -12.19
CA LYS A 122 1.50 8.66 -10.86
C LYS A 122 1.67 7.30 -10.22
N LEU A 123 0.68 6.42 -10.33
CA LEU A 123 0.78 5.05 -9.86
C LEU A 123 1.96 4.32 -10.52
N ARG A 124 2.04 4.33 -11.85
CA ARG A 124 3.14 3.68 -12.59
C ARG A 124 4.50 4.25 -12.20
N LEU A 125 4.59 5.56 -11.96
CA LEU A 125 5.81 6.18 -11.45
C LEU A 125 6.19 5.65 -10.07
N GLY A 126 5.27 5.64 -9.11
CA GLY A 126 5.54 5.11 -7.77
C GLY A 126 5.89 3.63 -7.76
N ILE A 127 5.19 2.82 -8.57
CA ILE A 127 5.50 1.40 -8.79
C ILE A 127 6.90 1.22 -9.40
N SER A 128 7.32 2.10 -10.33
CA SER A 128 8.66 2.04 -10.90
C SER A 128 9.75 2.28 -9.84
N TRP A 129 9.51 3.17 -8.88
CA TRP A 129 10.44 3.43 -7.79
C TRP A 129 10.51 2.26 -6.80
N LEU A 130 9.37 1.69 -6.41
CA LEU A 130 9.33 0.48 -5.58
C LEU A 130 10.07 -0.67 -6.25
N THR A 131 9.81 -0.88 -7.55
CA THR A 131 10.47 -1.89 -8.38
C THR A 131 11.98 -1.67 -8.44
N GLN A 132 12.42 -0.43 -8.67
CA GLN A 132 13.83 -0.08 -8.68
C GLN A 132 14.51 -0.40 -7.34
N VAL A 133 13.89 -0.03 -6.21
CA VAL A 133 14.42 -0.34 -4.87
C VAL A 133 14.66 -1.84 -4.73
N VAL A 134 13.64 -2.68 -4.97
CA VAL A 134 13.77 -4.13 -4.79
C VAL A 134 14.71 -4.78 -5.78
N GLN A 135 14.84 -4.24 -7.00
CA GLN A 135 15.75 -4.77 -8.03
C GLN A 135 17.20 -4.45 -7.71
N GLU A 136 17.50 -3.21 -7.32
CA GLU A 136 18.87 -2.70 -7.28
C GLU A 136 19.63 -3.00 -5.98
N GLN A 137 18.91 -3.32 -4.92
CA GLN A 137 19.50 -3.45 -3.59
C GLN A 137 19.63 -4.93 -3.17
N PRO A 138 20.69 -5.27 -2.43
CA PRO A 138 20.81 -6.58 -1.80
C PRO A 138 19.87 -6.69 -0.59
N ILE A 139 19.39 -7.90 -0.30
CA ILE A 139 18.42 -8.14 0.79
C ILE A 139 18.99 -7.73 2.17
N GLU A 140 20.31 -7.82 2.33
CA GLU A 140 21.02 -7.44 3.55
C GLU A 140 20.89 -5.94 3.85
N VAL A 141 20.82 -5.09 2.82
CA VAL A 141 20.57 -3.65 3.00
C VAL A 141 19.19 -3.45 3.62
N PHE A 142 18.17 -4.13 3.09
CA PHE A 142 16.80 -4.01 3.60
C PHE A 142 16.67 -4.46 5.05
N ARG A 143 17.31 -5.59 5.39
CA ARG A 143 17.31 -6.17 6.74
C ARG A 143 18.14 -5.40 7.75
N SER A 144 18.99 -4.47 7.30
CA SER A 144 19.82 -3.65 8.19
C SER A 144 19.23 -2.26 8.47
N ASP A 145 18.28 -1.82 7.64
CA ASP A 145 17.64 -0.51 7.77
C ASP A 145 16.39 -0.63 8.65
N PHE A 146 16.56 -0.40 9.95
CA PHE A 146 15.47 -0.46 10.93
C PHE A 146 14.90 0.92 11.28
N ARG A 147 13.61 0.93 11.65
CA ARG A 147 12.94 2.05 12.31
C ARG A 147 12.17 1.57 13.52
N THR A 148 12.06 2.44 14.51
CA THR A 148 11.18 2.27 15.67
C THR A 148 10.15 3.38 15.62
N VAL A 149 8.88 3.02 15.77
CA VAL A 149 7.77 3.98 15.83
C VAL A 149 6.83 3.62 16.97
N ARG A 150 6.07 4.61 17.43
CA ARG A 150 4.92 4.38 18.31
C ARG A 150 3.85 3.62 17.53
N GLY A 151 3.52 2.43 18.00
CA GLY A 151 2.53 1.55 17.40
C GLY A 151 1.10 2.05 17.58
N THR A 152 0.22 1.49 16.76
CA THR A 152 -1.24 1.62 16.88
C THR A 152 -1.87 0.23 16.95
N GLN A 153 -3.15 0.16 17.30
CA GLN A 153 -3.91 -1.09 17.23
C GLN A 153 -3.89 -1.70 15.82
N PHE A 154 -3.98 -0.86 14.78
CA PHE A 154 -3.73 -1.27 13.40
C PHE A 154 -2.38 -1.98 13.25
N TRP A 155 -1.27 -1.40 13.72
CA TRP A 155 0.05 -2.01 13.59
C TRP A 155 0.14 -3.38 14.26
N ASN A 156 -0.37 -3.50 15.50
CA ASN A 156 -0.37 -4.78 16.22
C ASN A 156 -1.13 -5.87 15.44
N TYR A 157 -2.18 -5.49 14.72
CA TYR A 157 -2.95 -6.41 13.89
C TYR A 157 -2.22 -6.79 12.59
N VAL A 158 -1.77 -5.81 11.81
CA VAL A 158 -1.29 -6.07 10.45
C VAL A 158 0.09 -6.74 10.41
N ILE A 159 0.96 -6.52 11.41
CA ILE A 159 2.29 -7.17 11.44
C ILE A 159 2.20 -8.68 11.64
N THR A 160 1.06 -9.19 12.15
CA THR A 160 0.82 -10.65 12.27
C THR A 160 0.79 -11.37 10.93
N THR A 161 0.66 -10.62 9.83
CA THR A 161 0.64 -11.17 8.47
C THR A 161 2.04 -11.36 7.87
N LEU A 162 3.08 -10.92 8.58
CA LEU A 162 4.47 -11.06 8.14
C LEU A 162 5.16 -12.19 8.94
N PRO A 163 5.89 -13.09 8.27
CA PRO A 163 6.73 -14.06 8.98
C PRO A 163 7.96 -13.41 9.63
N ARG A 164 8.38 -12.21 9.18
CA ARG A 164 9.55 -11.47 9.71
C ARG A 164 9.52 -9.99 9.34
N GLY A 165 10.49 -9.21 9.80
CA GLY A 165 10.72 -7.82 9.38
C GLY A 165 9.89 -6.76 10.10
N ALA A 166 8.95 -7.18 10.96
CA ALA A 166 8.25 -6.30 11.89
C ALA A 166 7.96 -7.05 13.20
N ARG A 167 8.08 -6.36 14.34
CA ARG A 167 7.84 -6.92 15.68
C ARG A 167 7.55 -5.81 16.70
N ILE A 168 6.91 -6.19 17.80
CA ILE A 168 6.78 -5.34 18.98
C ILE A 168 8.16 -5.24 19.66
N SER A 169 8.49 -4.06 20.19
CA SER A 169 9.72 -3.85 20.96
C SER A 169 9.66 -4.58 22.30
N GLU A 170 10.75 -5.26 22.67
CA GLU A 170 10.90 -5.88 24.00
C GLU A 170 11.14 -4.84 25.11
N GLU A 171 11.57 -3.63 24.75
CA GLU A 171 11.84 -2.54 25.70
C GLU A 171 10.59 -1.74 26.07
N ASP A 172 9.68 -1.56 25.12
CA ASP A 172 8.42 -0.82 25.28
C ASP A 172 7.36 -1.41 24.34
N GLU A 173 6.37 -2.11 24.88
CA GLU A 173 5.32 -2.79 24.09
C GLU A 173 4.47 -1.83 23.24
N ARG A 174 4.59 -0.52 23.48
CA ARG A 174 3.93 0.53 22.66
C ARG A 174 4.71 0.87 21.40
N ASP A 175 5.91 0.33 21.23
CA ASP A 175 6.76 0.57 20.07
C ASP A 175 6.79 -0.64 19.13
N ILE A 176 6.79 -0.35 17.83
CA ILE A 176 6.97 -1.33 16.77
C ILE A 176 8.32 -1.07 16.11
N ILE A 177 9.09 -2.14 15.94
CA ILE A 177 10.36 -2.15 15.23
C ILE A 177 10.15 -2.90 13.92
N TYR A 178 10.54 -2.26 12.82
CA TYR A 178 10.46 -2.87 11.50
C TYR A 178 11.66 -2.51 10.64
N ASP A 179 12.07 -3.43 9.79
CA ASP A 179 13.09 -3.21 8.78
C ASP A 179 12.47 -2.80 7.43
N LEU A 180 13.32 -2.48 6.45
CA LEU A 180 12.87 -2.11 5.12
C LEU A 180 12.32 -3.32 4.35
N GLU A 181 12.75 -4.56 4.64
CA GLU A 181 12.21 -5.78 4.03
C GLU A 181 10.72 -5.93 4.39
N GLY A 182 10.41 -5.90 5.69
CA GLY A 182 9.05 -5.90 6.20
C GLY A 182 8.25 -4.73 5.67
N SER A 183 8.81 -3.52 5.66
CA SER A 183 8.14 -2.32 5.13
C SER A 183 7.71 -2.48 3.67
N LEU A 184 8.58 -3.03 2.82
CA LEU A 184 8.30 -3.25 1.39
C LEU A 184 7.21 -4.31 1.18
N TRP A 185 7.20 -5.37 1.99
CA TRP A 185 6.11 -6.35 1.96
C TRP A 185 4.78 -5.76 2.48
N MET A 186 4.81 -4.94 3.52
CA MET A 186 3.63 -4.27 4.06
C MET A 186 2.99 -3.33 3.05
N VAL A 187 3.77 -2.49 2.37
CA VAL A 187 3.24 -1.58 1.34
C VAL A 187 2.61 -2.36 0.17
N PHE A 188 3.19 -3.50 -0.20
CA PHE A 188 2.58 -4.39 -1.21
C PHE A 188 1.21 -4.92 -0.74
N TYR A 189 1.11 -5.38 0.51
CA TYR A 189 -0.14 -5.89 1.07
C TYR A 189 -1.19 -4.80 1.30
N GLU A 190 -0.78 -3.60 1.68
CA GLU A 190 -1.65 -2.43 1.80
C GLU A 190 -2.28 -2.11 0.45
N MET A 191 -1.46 -1.94 -0.60
CA MET A 191 -1.93 -1.71 -1.96
C MET A 191 -2.89 -2.80 -2.42
N LEU A 192 -2.56 -4.08 -2.19
CA LEU A 192 -3.41 -5.21 -2.55
C LEU A 192 -4.80 -5.15 -1.88
N SER A 193 -4.85 -4.68 -0.62
CA SER A 193 -6.10 -4.48 0.11
C SER A 193 -6.98 -3.38 -0.48
N HIS A 194 -6.38 -2.34 -1.05
CA HIS A 194 -7.11 -1.31 -1.77
C HIS A 194 -7.67 -1.83 -3.11
N ILE A 195 -6.94 -2.70 -3.83
CA ILE A 195 -7.47 -3.39 -5.02
C ILE A 195 -8.66 -4.27 -4.64
N ARG A 196 -8.55 -5.02 -3.54
CA ARG A 196 -9.69 -5.81 -3.04
C ARG A 196 -10.89 -4.92 -2.68
N THR A 197 -10.65 -3.72 -2.16
CA THR A 197 -11.74 -2.78 -1.88
C THR A 197 -12.41 -2.28 -3.17
N ILE A 198 -11.65 -2.04 -4.24
CA ILE A 198 -12.21 -1.76 -5.59
C ILE A 198 -13.12 -2.91 -6.04
N GLN A 199 -12.67 -4.16 -5.90
CA GLN A 199 -13.51 -5.32 -6.23
C GLN A 199 -14.80 -5.37 -5.41
N ARG A 200 -14.73 -5.08 -4.10
CA ARG A 200 -15.92 -5.03 -3.23
C ARG A 200 -16.90 -3.95 -3.66
N LEU A 201 -16.41 -2.76 -4.03
CA LEU A 201 -17.24 -1.67 -4.55
C LEU A 201 -17.90 -2.04 -5.88
N LYS A 202 -17.19 -2.73 -6.77
CA LYS A 202 -17.74 -3.26 -8.02
C LYS A 202 -18.85 -4.27 -7.77
N LEU A 203 -18.58 -5.28 -6.92
CA LEU A 203 -19.55 -6.31 -6.56
C LEU A 203 -20.80 -5.69 -5.92
N HIS A 204 -20.65 -4.67 -5.08
CA HIS A 204 -21.77 -3.94 -4.48
C HIS A 204 -22.65 -3.23 -5.53
N GLN A 205 -22.05 -2.75 -6.61
CA GLN A 205 -22.73 -2.15 -7.76
C GLN A 205 -23.29 -3.19 -8.75
N GLY A 206 -23.13 -4.49 -8.47
CA GLY A 206 -23.57 -5.58 -9.34
C GLY A 206 -22.63 -5.86 -10.53
N LEU A 207 -21.37 -5.43 -10.44
CA LEU A 207 -20.35 -5.63 -11.49
C LEU A 207 -19.46 -6.84 -11.17
N GLU A 208 -18.88 -7.44 -12.20
CA GLU A 208 -17.94 -8.56 -12.07
C GLU A 208 -16.51 -8.09 -11.79
N THR A 209 -15.74 -8.91 -11.06
CA THR A 209 -14.29 -8.72 -10.85
C THR A 209 -13.52 -9.13 -12.10
N ALA A 210 -12.48 -8.39 -12.44
CA ALA A 210 -11.65 -8.67 -13.61
C ALA A 210 -10.47 -9.61 -13.31
N VAL A 211 -9.98 -9.63 -12.06
CA VAL A 211 -8.82 -10.44 -11.65
C VAL A 211 -9.15 -11.30 -10.44
N ASP A 212 -8.52 -12.46 -10.34
CA ASP A 212 -8.54 -13.29 -9.14
C ASP A 212 -7.37 -12.88 -8.22
N LEU A 213 -7.67 -12.24 -7.09
CA LEU A 213 -6.65 -11.75 -6.17
C LEU A 213 -6.18 -12.86 -5.22
N PRO A 214 -4.86 -12.98 -4.98
CA PRO A 214 -4.34 -13.95 -4.02
C PRO A 214 -4.72 -13.57 -2.58
N LYS A 215 -5.11 -14.56 -1.76
CA LYS A 215 -5.43 -14.36 -0.34
C LYS A 215 -4.17 -14.43 0.54
N VAL A 216 -3.35 -13.37 0.47
CA VAL A 216 -2.03 -13.25 1.11
C VAL A 216 -1.91 -11.97 1.94
N GLY A 217 -0.96 -11.92 2.88
CA GLY A 217 -0.71 -10.73 3.68
C GLY A 217 -1.98 -10.23 4.38
N TYR A 218 -2.29 -8.94 4.22
CA TYR A 218 -3.49 -8.30 4.81
C TYR A 218 -4.78 -8.95 4.32
N LEU A 219 -4.84 -9.50 3.11
CA LEU A 219 -6.03 -10.17 2.59
C LEU A 219 -6.40 -11.47 3.31
N ARG A 220 -5.55 -11.98 4.22
CA ARG A 220 -5.92 -13.06 5.13
C ARG A 220 -6.74 -12.61 6.33
N LEU A 221 -6.72 -11.32 6.61
CA LEU A 221 -7.43 -10.73 7.73
C LEU A 221 -8.90 -10.49 7.30
N PRO A 222 -9.89 -10.92 8.11
CA PRO A 222 -11.32 -10.88 7.74
C PRO A 222 -11.80 -9.52 7.24
N HIS A 223 -11.37 -8.44 7.91
CA HIS A 223 -11.76 -7.06 7.61
C HIS A 223 -11.34 -6.61 6.20
N TYR A 224 -10.19 -7.07 5.71
CA TYR A 224 -9.63 -6.66 4.42
C TYR A 224 -10.15 -7.50 3.26
N TRP A 225 -10.46 -8.77 3.48
CA TRP A 225 -11.12 -9.59 2.45
C TRP A 225 -12.60 -9.22 2.25
N GLY A 226 -13.25 -8.75 3.33
CA GLY A 226 -14.69 -8.52 3.40
C GLY A 226 -15.48 -9.71 3.93
N GLU A 227 -14.90 -10.48 4.85
CA GLU A 227 -15.59 -11.58 5.56
C GLU A 227 -16.40 -11.10 6.77
N THR A 228 -16.25 -9.82 7.11
CA THR A 228 -17.00 -9.12 8.16
C THR A 228 -17.33 -7.71 7.70
N ASP A 229 -18.44 -7.18 8.23
CA ASP A 229 -18.83 -5.76 8.09
C ASP A 229 -18.30 -4.91 9.26
N GLU A 230 -17.63 -5.52 10.25
CA GLU A 230 -16.95 -4.78 11.31
C GLU A 230 -15.81 -3.92 10.71
N ASN A 231 -15.60 -2.74 11.31
CA ASN A 231 -14.47 -1.90 10.93
C ASN A 231 -13.17 -2.51 11.46
N GLY A 232 -12.11 -2.43 10.65
CA GLY A 232 -10.78 -2.89 11.06
C GLY A 232 -10.24 -2.12 12.27
N PRO A 233 -9.19 -2.63 12.94
CA PRO A 233 -8.58 -1.94 14.07
C PRO A 233 -8.14 -0.53 13.67
N GLY A 234 -8.51 0.46 14.49
CA GLY A 234 -8.25 1.86 14.18
C GLY A 234 -6.82 2.29 14.46
N MET A 235 -6.60 3.59 14.27
CA MET A 235 -5.29 4.25 14.48
C MET A 235 -5.06 4.66 15.95
N GLN A 236 -5.81 4.12 16.91
CA GLN A 236 -5.58 4.36 18.33
C GLN A 236 -4.19 3.87 18.71
N ARG A 237 -3.45 4.67 19.49
CA ARG A 237 -2.10 4.29 19.98
C ARG A 237 -2.19 3.11 20.95
N LEU A 238 -1.15 2.28 20.94
CA LEU A 238 -0.92 1.24 21.94
C LEU A 238 -0.60 1.85 23.32
#